data_AF-A0A4Z1ADE0-F1
#
_entry.id   AF-A0A4Z1ADE0-F1
#
_cell.length_a   1.000
_cell.length_b   1.000
_cell.length_c   1.000
_cell.angle_alpha   90.00
_cell.angle_beta   90.00
_cell.angle_gamma   90.00
#
_symmetry.space_group_name_H-M   'P 1'
#
loop_
_entity.id
_entity.type
_entity.pdbx_description
1 polymer ?
#
loop_
_entity_poly.entity_id
_entity_poly.type
_entity_poly.pdbx_seq_one_letter_code
_entity_poly.pdbx_strand_id
1 'polypeptide(L)'
;MKIKLILPILLLNIGVFAQTGSSETGSTSAGIDPTQSGKSITETEKELDDNISEVNKRLRLHTVLFKMKVRTLPHRTVLYKGKPSADGERCEAADKQEAQDNTCLHLEVFDFVGSEDGRSSRNLGAKFKKMELFFEGVNNADPDPRKEQPRNLTKIRTYIYQNNFLLEDKIISVIVDVAPNGAAAHDDKLELFYQHDDYPVWGTPETPSEKGVGKYILSNVENTKTNPIRNNFKKQFYFKNLDYFDKLFTKLFDYNDRDSNKHYKKNVEALKSSLKY
;
A
#
# COMPACT_ATOMS: atom_id res chain seq x y z
N MET A 1 85.98 -13.00 -11.33
CA MET A 1 85.38 -11.92 -12.17
C MET A 1 84.45 -11.13 -11.22
N LYS A 2 84.50 -9.80 -10.99
CA LYS A 2 84.63 -8.62 -11.90
C LYS A 2 83.52 -8.67 -12.97
N ILE A 3 82.54 -7.77 -13.07
CA ILE A 3 82.40 -6.31 -12.75
C ILE A 3 80.95 -6.09 -12.18
N LYS A 4 80.60 -5.25 -11.18
CA LYS A 4 80.90 -3.85 -10.75
C LYS A 4 79.94 -2.80 -11.37
N LEU A 5 79.56 -1.78 -10.58
CA LEU A 5 78.84 -0.53 -10.98
C LEU A 5 77.34 -0.68 -11.33
N ILE A 6 76.43 0.30 -11.16
CA ILE A 6 76.53 1.75 -10.82
C ILE A 6 75.46 2.16 -9.76
N LEU A 7 75.78 3.14 -8.90
CA LEU A 7 74.83 4.10 -8.30
C LEU A 7 75.47 5.52 -8.28
N PRO A 8 74.72 6.60 -8.59
CA PRO A 8 74.82 7.88 -7.85
C PRO A 8 73.43 8.34 -7.34
N ILE A 9 73.21 9.12 -6.26
CA ILE A 9 73.96 10.24 -5.62
C ILE A 9 73.84 11.52 -6.50
N LEU A 10 73.45 12.75 -6.11
CA LEU A 10 73.28 13.51 -4.85
C LEU A 10 71.83 14.09 -4.76
N LEU A 11 71.37 15.08 -3.96
CA LEU A 11 71.88 16.06 -2.95
C LEU A 11 70.62 16.51 -2.11
N LEU A 12 70.57 16.61 -0.77
CA LEU A 12 71.09 17.67 0.13
C LEU A 12 70.63 19.10 -0.25
N ASN A 13 70.19 20.03 0.63
CA ASN A 13 70.00 20.10 2.10
C ASN A 13 68.85 21.16 2.39
N ILE A 14 68.52 21.85 3.51
CA ILE A 14 69.06 22.19 4.86
C ILE A 14 67.86 22.52 5.81
N GLY A 15 67.98 22.34 7.14
CA GLY A 15 67.17 23.06 8.18
C GLY A 15 65.93 22.32 8.71
N VAL A 16 65.67 22.06 10.01
CA VAL A 16 66.31 22.42 11.32
C VAL A 16 66.18 23.92 11.67
N PHE A 17 65.62 24.36 12.83
CA PHE A 17 65.23 23.72 14.11
C PHE A 17 63.81 24.14 14.60
N ALA A 18 63.39 23.62 15.77
CA ALA A 18 62.17 23.98 16.53
C ALA A 18 62.36 25.33 17.29
N GLN A 19 61.52 25.85 18.20
CA GLN A 19 60.44 25.36 19.09
C GLN A 19 59.71 26.65 19.60
N THR A 20 58.41 26.79 19.91
CA THR A 20 57.59 26.19 20.99
C THR A 20 56.13 26.68 20.91
N GLY A 21 55.16 25.86 21.31
CA GLY A 21 54.03 26.25 22.20
C GLY A 21 52.91 27.20 21.72
N SER A 22 51.86 26.62 21.12
CA SER A 22 50.45 26.90 21.48
C SER A 22 49.54 25.76 21.02
N SER A 23 48.40 25.55 21.69
CA SER A 23 47.52 24.39 21.46
C SER A 23 46.26 24.76 20.67
N GLU A 24 46.34 24.73 19.33
CA GLU A 24 45.15 24.79 18.46
C GLU A 24 45.18 23.66 17.42
N THR A 25 44.82 22.44 17.83
CA THR A 25 44.50 21.36 16.89
C THR A 25 43.14 21.62 16.25
N GLY A 26 43.15 22.36 15.13
CA GLY A 26 41.97 22.56 14.29
C GLY A 26 41.54 21.27 13.59
N SER A 27 40.83 20.39 14.29
CA SER A 27 40.01 19.35 13.66
C SER A 27 38.70 19.98 13.19
N THR A 28 38.59 20.22 11.88
CA THR A 28 37.37 20.71 11.25
C THR A 28 36.29 19.63 11.25
N SER A 29 35.57 19.50 12.36
CA SER A 29 34.26 18.85 12.41
C SER A 29 33.28 19.64 11.54
N ALA A 30 33.26 19.33 10.24
CA ALA A 30 32.31 19.89 9.31
C ALA A 30 30.88 19.67 9.85
N GLY A 31 30.20 20.76 10.17
CA GLY A 31 28.96 20.76 10.94
C GLY A 31 27.79 20.16 10.16
N ILE A 32 27.67 18.83 10.18
CA ILE A 32 26.43 18.15 9.82
C ILE A 32 25.43 18.42 10.95
N ASP A 33 24.69 19.53 10.83
CA ASP A 33 23.59 19.86 11.74
C ASP A 33 22.61 18.68 11.79
N PRO A 34 22.44 18.00 12.94
CA PRO A 34 21.54 16.86 13.03
C PRO A 34 20.10 17.27 12.71
N THR A 35 19.69 18.51 13.00
CA THR A 35 18.36 19.03 12.67
C THR A 35 18.13 19.13 11.17
N GLN A 36 19.17 19.39 10.35
CA GLN A 36 19.05 19.43 8.90
C GLN A 36 18.73 18.04 8.34
N SER A 37 19.36 16.99 8.88
CA SER A 37 19.01 15.61 8.49
C SER A 37 17.72 15.09 9.12
N GLY A 38 17.31 15.58 10.30
CA GLY A 38 15.99 15.32 10.86
C GLY A 38 14.87 15.88 9.99
N LYS A 39 15.01 17.14 9.54
CA LYS A 39 14.10 17.79 8.58
C LYS A 39 13.92 16.96 7.32
N SER A 40 15.00 16.45 6.71
CA SER A 40 14.88 15.61 5.50
C SER A 40 14.08 14.32 5.69
N ILE A 41 14.03 13.74 6.91
CA ILE A 41 13.19 12.56 7.20
C ILE A 41 11.72 12.95 7.26
N THR A 42 11.40 14.07 7.92
CA THR A 42 10.03 14.62 8.01
C THR A 42 9.52 15.18 6.67
N GLU A 43 10.40 15.76 5.86
CA GLU A 43 10.10 16.23 4.50
C GLU A 43 9.84 15.04 3.56
N THR A 44 10.65 13.98 3.65
CA THR A 44 10.40 12.70 2.94
C THR A 44 9.09 12.05 3.40
N GLU A 45 8.79 12.09 4.70
CA GLU A 45 7.53 11.58 5.24
C GLU A 45 6.33 12.32 4.64
N LYS A 46 6.38 13.65 4.63
CA LYS A 46 5.33 14.48 4.04
C LYS A 46 5.16 14.20 2.53
N GLU A 47 6.23 14.06 1.77
CA GLU A 47 6.14 13.70 0.35
C GLU A 47 5.42 12.36 0.15
N LEU A 48 5.70 11.37 1.00
CA LEU A 48 5.03 10.07 0.96
C LEU A 48 3.55 10.17 1.36
N ASP A 49 3.22 11.00 2.34
CA ASP A 49 1.86 11.25 2.80
C ASP A 49 1.01 11.98 1.74
N ASP A 50 1.56 12.99 1.08
CA ASP A 50 0.92 13.68 -0.05
C ASP A 50 0.68 12.68 -1.22
N ASN A 51 1.66 11.82 -1.53
CA ASN A 51 1.52 10.75 -2.53
C ASN A 51 0.44 9.71 -2.15
N ILE A 52 0.37 9.29 -0.87
CA ILE A 52 -0.67 8.38 -0.36
C ILE A 52 -2.05 9.05 -0.44
N SER A 53 -2.15 10.33 -0.08
CA SER A 53 -3.38 11.11 -0.18
C SER A 53 -3.92 11.17 -1.61
N GLU A 54 -3.05 11.33 -2.62
CA GLU A 54 -3.47 11.27 -4.03
C GLU A 54 -4.00 9.88 -4.43
N VAL A 55 -3.37 8.77 -4.03
CA VAL A 55 -3.93 7.44 -4.33
C VAL A 55 -5.26 7.21 -3.61
N ASN A 56 -5.36 7.62 -2.35
CA ASN A 56 -6.63 7.56 -1.59
C ASN A 56 -7.73 8.43 -2.22
N LYS A 57 -7.39 9.54 -2.90
CA LYS A 57 -8.35 10.32 -3.71
C LYS A 57 -8.79 9.56 -4.97
N ARG A 58 -7.90 8.83 -5.66
CA ARG A 58 -8.27 7.98 -6.81
C ARG A 58 -9.16 6.81 -6.40
N LEU A 59 -8.94 6.20 -5.24
CA LEU A 59 -9.75 5.09 -4.74
C LEU A 59 -11.24 5.46 -4.53
N ARG A 60 -11.56 6.74 -4.33
CA ARG A 60 -12.95 7.27 -4.25
C ARG A 60 -13.74 7.12 -5.56
N LEU A 61 -13.05 7.02 -6.70
CA LEU A 61 -13.65 6.93 -8.03
C LEU A 61 -14.34 5.58 -8.28
N HIS A 62 -13.97 4.53 -7.52
CA HIS A 62 -14.43 3.16 -7.75
C HIS A 62 -15.89 2.90 -7.35
N THR A 63 -16.63 3.92 -6.89
CA THR A 63 -18.09 3.84 -6.68
C THR A 63 -18.85 3.39 -7.94
N VAL A 64 -18.32 3.70 -9.13
CA VAL A 64 -18.85 3.22 -10.42
C VAL A 64 -19.02 1.69 -10.50
N LEU A 65 -18.30 0.91 -9.69
CA LEU A 65 -18.43 -0.54 -9.65
C LEU A 65 -19.72 -1.03 -8.98
N PHE A 66 -20.35 -0.27 -8.08
CA PHE A 66 -21.51 -0.73 -7.30
C PHE A 66 -22.68 -1.20 -8.19
N LYS A 67 -23.08 -0.39 -9.17
CA LYS A 67 -24.17 -0.72 -10.11
C LYS A 67 -23.72 -1.50 -11.35
N MET A 68 -22.42 -1.56 -11.62
CA MET A 68 -21.88 -2.27 -12.78
C MET A 68 -21.98 -3.78 -12.58
N LYS A 69 -22.58 -4.51 -13.53
CA LYS A 69 -22.65 -5.98 -13.48
C LYS A 69 -21.28 -6.60 -13.80
N VAL A 70 -20.47 -6.78 -12.75
CA VAL A 70 -19.14 -7.37 -12.86
C VAL A 70 -19.26 -8.87 -13.12
N ARG A 71 -18.82 -9.29 -14.31
CA ARG A 71 -18.84 -10.66 -14.82
C ARG A 71 -17.47 -11.12 -15.31
N THR A 72 -16.70 -10.21 -15.90
CA THR A 72 -15.33 -10.44 -16.37
C THR A 72 -14.36 -9.99 -15.28
N LEU A 73 -13.64 -10.93 -14.67
CA LEU A 73 -12.62 -10.68 -13.66
C LEU A 73 -11.22 -10.97 -14.25
N PRO A 74 -10.15 -10.24 -13.87
CA PRO A 74 -8.79 -10.68 -14.11
C PRO A 74 -8.51 -12.04 -13.45
N HIS A 75 -7.53 -12.77 -13.98
CA HIS A 75 -7.11 -14.06 -13.41
C HIS A 75 -6.74 -13.92 -11.93
N ARG A 76 -7.00 -14.96 -11.12
CA ARG A 76 -6.76 -15.00 -9.66
C ARG A 76 -7.44 -13.88 -8.85
N THR A 77 -8.46 -13.22 -9.39
CA THR A 77 -9.12 -12.06 -8.75
C THR A 77 -10.58 -12.38 -8.43
N VAL A 78 -11.04 -12.00 -7.24
CA VAL A 78 -12.45 -12.02 -6.84
C VAL A 78 -12.85 -10.61 -6.39
N LEU A 79 -13.95 -10.10 -6.96
CA LEU A 79 -14.61 -8.88 -6.49
C LEU A 79 -16.00 -9.24 -5.97
N TYR A 80 -16.40 -8.69 -4.84
CA TYR A 80 -17.81 -8.55 -4.49
C TYR A 80 -18.09 -7.17 -3.88
N LYS A 81 -19.37 -6.82 -3.84
CA LYS A 81 -19.92 -5.61 -3.20
C LYS A 81 -20.80 -6.04 -2.04
N GLY A 82 -20.97 -5.13 -1.09
CA GLY A 82 -21.62 -5.49 0.16
C GLY A 82 -21.96 -4.30 1.03
N LYS A 83 -22.23 -4.63 2.29
CA LYS A 83 -22.43 -3.69 3.39
C LYS A 83 -21.39 -3.95 4.47
N PRO A 84 -21.04 -2.96 5.31
CA PRO A 84 -20.31 -3.21 6.54
C PRO A 84 -21.05 -4.26 7.37
N SER A 85 -20.29 -5.18 7.97
CA SER A 85 -20.75 -6.08 9.03
C SER A 85 -21.27 -5.30 10.24
N ALA A 86 -21.93 -5.99 11.19
CA ALA A 86 -22.54 -5.34 12.36
C ALA A 86 -21.52 -4.64 13.30
N ASP A 87 -20.26 -5.08 13.30
CA ASP A 87 -19.11 -4.43 13.97
C ASP A 87 -18.44 -3.34 13.10
N GLY A 88 -18.88 -3.16 11.86
CA GLY A 88 -18.32 -2.25 10.87
C GLY A 88 -16.95 -2.66 10.32
N GLU A 89 -16.44 -3.84 10.66
CA GLU A 89 -15.03 -4.23 10.46
C GLU A 89 -14.75 -4.98 9.15
N ARG A 90 -15.76 -5.60 8.55
CA ARG A 90 -15.63 -6.42 7.33
C ARG A 90 -16.66 -5.98 6.30
N CYS A 91 -16.34 -6.14 5.03
CA CYS A 91 -17.35 -6.05 3.97
C CYS A 91 -18.09 -7.40 3.84
N GLU A 92 -19.40 -7.43 4.07
CA GLU A 92 -20.24 -8.62 3.92
C GLU A 92 -20.94 -8.62 2.57
N ALA A 93 -20.74 -9.69 1.79
CA ALA A 93 -21.26 -9.81 0.42
C ALA A 93 -22.80 -9.80 0.38
N ALA A 94 -23.38 -8.87 -0.38
CA ALA A 94 -24.83 -8.80 -0.53
C ALA A 94 -25.35 -9.78 -1.60
N ASP A 95 -26.47 -10.46 -1.34
CA ASP A 95 -27.14 -11.37 -2.30
C ASP A 95 -27.38 -10.71 -3.66
N LYS A 96 -27.80 -9.43 -3.61
CA LYS A 96 -27.94 -8.57 -4.78
C LYS A 96 -26.70 -7.67 -4.88
N GLN A 97 -25.77 -8.07 -5.74
CA GLN A 97 -24.54 -7.32 -5.99
C GLN A 97 -24.79 -5.89 -6.50
N GLU A 98 -25.76 -5.67 -7.39
CA GLU A 98 -26.18 -4.33 -7.85
C GLU A 98 -27.32 -3.73 -6.99
N ALA A 99 -27.24 -3.84 -5.66
CA ALA A 99 -28.14 -3.12 -4.76
C ALA A 99 -27.63 -1.69 -4.50
N GLN A 100 -28.55 -0.71 -4.45
CA GLN A 100 -28.20 0.72 -4.30
C GLN A 100 -27.64 1.05 -2.90
N ASP A 101 -28.04 0.26 -1.91
CA ASP A 101 -27.64 0.32 -0.51
C ASP A 101 -26.37 -0.49 -0.18
N ASN A 102 -25.66 -1.00 -1.19
CA ASN A 102 -24.30 -1.51 -1.01
C ASN A 102 -23.31 -0.35 -0.84
N THR A 103 -22.51 -0.39 0.21
CA THR A 103 -21.62 0.70 0.65
C THR A 103 -20.17 0.28 0.85
N CYS A 104 -19.82 -0.99 0.66
CA CYS A 104 -18.43 -1.44 0.59
C CYS A 104 -18.12 -2.30 -0.64
N LEU A 105 -16.87 -2.25 -1.09
CA LEU A 105 -16.29 -3.11 -2.11
C LEU A 105 -15.20 -3.98 -1.48
N HIS A 106 -15.16 -5.25 -1.84
CA HIS A 106 -14.12 -6.20 -1.44
C HIS A 106 -13.44 -6.76 -2.69
N LEU A 107 -12.10 -6.66 -2.74
CA LEU A 107 -11.26 -7.12 -3.83
C LEU A 107 -10.15 -8.03 -3.31
N GLU A 108 -10.22 -9.32 -3.62
CA GLU A 108 -9.29 -10.35 -3.17
C GLU A 108 -8.47 -10.92 -4.33
N VAL A 109 -7.19 -11.16 -4.07
CA VAL A 109 -6.21 -11.72 -5.00
C VAL A 109 -5.67 -13.03 -4.42
N PHE A 110 -5.53 -14.03 -5.28
CA PHE A 110 -5.03 -15.37 -4.96
C PHE A 110 -3.66 -15.63 -5.63
N ASP A 111 -2.91 -16.59 -5.13
CA ASP A 111 -1.76 -17.17 -5.83
C ASP A 111 -1.95 -18.68 -6.07
N PHE A 112 -1.47 -19.16 -7.22
CA PHE A 112 -1.39 -20.57 -7.57
C PHE A 112 0.06 -21.06 -7.48
N VAL A 113 0.73 -20.80 -6.35
CA VAL A 113 1.87 -21.63 -5.94
C VAL A 113 1.31 -23.03 -5.69
N GLY A 114 1.99 -24.04 -6.22
CA GLY A 114 1.52 -25.44 -6.23
C GLY A 114 1.51 -26.06 -4.83
N SER A 115 0.43 -25.84 -4.08
CA SER A 115 0.13 -26.59 -2.86
C SER A 115 -0.49 -27.94 -3.24
N GLU A 116 0.13 -29.04 -2.83
CA GLU A 116 -0.38 -30.39 -3.10
C GLU A 116 -1.73 -30.62 -2.39
N ASP A 117 -1.94 -29.98 -1.24
CA ASP A 117 -3.17 -30.02 -0.44
C ASP A 117 -4.26 -29.00 -0.88
N GLY A 118 -3.93 -28.07 -1.78
CA GLY A 118 -4.62 -26.77 -1.89
C GLY A 118 -5.80 -26.65 -2.86
N ARG A 119 -6.45 -27.75 -3.28
CA ARG A 119 -7.60 -27.67 -4.20
C ARG A 119 -8.87 -27.18 -3.50
N SER A 120 -9.06 -25.86 -3.41
CA SER A 120 -10.37 -25.30 -3.07
C SER A 120 -11.43 -25.73 -4.09
N SER A 121 -12.70 -25.85 -3.65
CA SER A 121 -13.82 -26.36 -4.48
C SER A 121 -14.20 -25.51 -5.69
N ARG A 122 -13.49 -24.40 -5.93
CA ARG A 122 -13.63 -23.51 -7.09
C ARG A 122 -12.36 -23.38 -7.92
N ASN A 123 -11.32 -24.19 -7.65
CA ASN A 123 -9.97 -24.04 -8.20
C ASN A 123 -9.43 -22.60 -8.03
N LEU A 124 -9.67 -21.99 -6.87
CA LEU A 124 -8.97 -20.79 -6.40
C LEU A 124 -7.78 -21.24 -5.53
N GLY A 125 -6.65 -20.55 -5.63
CA GLY A 125 -5.41 -20.95 -4.95
C GLY A 125 -5.36 -20.49 -3.49
N ALA A 126 -4.15 -20.32 -2.96
CA ALA A 126 -3.97 -19.67 -1.67
C ALA A 126 -4.40 -18.20 -1.73
N LYS A 127 -4.96 -17.65 -0.65
CA LYS A 127 -5.20 -16.21 -0.55
C LYS A 127 -3.86 -15.48 -0.49
N PHE A 128 -3.67 -14.47 -1.34
CA PHE A 128 -2.43 -13.70 -1.39
C PHE A 128 -2.59 -12.39 -0.58
N LYS A 129 -3.56 -11.56 -0.96
CA LYS A 129 -3.95 -10.33 -0.26
C LYS A 129 -5.33 -9.84 -0.68
N LYS A 130 -5.98 -9.01 0.13
CA LYS A 130 -7.24 -8.35 -0.23
C LYS A 130 -7.31 -6.89 0.24
N MET A 131 -8.17 -6.11 -0.40
CA MET A 131 -8.52 -4.75 0.00
C MET A 131 -10.04 -4.60 0.10
N GLU A 132 -10.50 -3.98 1.19
CA GLU A 132 -11.89 -3.59 1.41
C GLU A 132 -11.97 -2.06 1.49
N LEU A 133 -12.83 -1.48 0.64
CA LEU A 133 -13.12 -0.05 0.57
C LEU A 133 -14.51 0.21 1.14
N PHE A 134 -14.62 1.05 2.17
CA PHE A 134 -15.88 1.41 2.81
C PHE A 134 -16.20 2.88 2.47
N PHE A 135 -17.37 3.14 1.88
CA PHE A 135 -17.72 4.46 1.33
C PHE A 135 -18.79 5.20 2.16
N GLU A 136 -18.65 6.52 2.26
CA GLU A 136 -19.65 7.41 2.86
C GLU A 136 -20.96 7.46 2.06
N GLY A 137 -22.11 7.50 2.75
CA GLY A 137 -23.43 7.67 2.13
C GLY A 137 -23.90 6.48 1.28
N VAL A 138 -24.85 6.74 0.38
CA VAL A 138 -25.46 5.74 -0.51
C VAL A 138 -25.14 6.03 -1.97
N ASN A 139 -25.34 5.05 -2.86
CA ASN A 139 -25.25 5.27 -4.31
C ASN A 139 -26.41 6.14 -4.80
N ASN A 140 -26.17 6.94 -5.85
CA ASN A 140 -27.18 7.85 -6.40
C ASN A 140 -28.38 7.08 -7.04
N ALA A 141 -29.40 7.80 -7.52
CA ALA A 141 -30.60 7.18 -8.10
C ALA A 141 -30.49 6.80 -9.59
N ASP A 142 -29.45 7.21 -10.32
CA ASP A 142 -29.30 6.92 -11.75
C ASP A 142 -28.87 5.46 -11.98
N PRO A 143 -29.52 4.68 -12.85
CA PRO A 143 -29.16 3.28 -13.08
C PRO A 143 -27.85 3.08 -13.86
N ASP A 144 -27.28 4.12 -14.49
CA ASP A 144 -26.01 4.02 -15.22
C ASP A 144 -24.80 4.10 -14.26
N PRO A 145 -24.01 3.01 -14.07
CA PRO A 145 -22.85 3.02 -13.19
C PRO A 145 -21.81 4.10 -13.54
N ARG A 146 -21.74 4.54 -14.80
CA ARG A 146 -20.75 5.52 -15.28
C ARG A 146 -21.01 6.94 -14.77
N LYS A 147 -22.20 7.19 -14.23
CA LYS A 147 -22.60 8.48 -13.64
C LYS A 147 -22.59 8.45 -12.12
N GLU A 148 -22.21 7.33 -11.49
CA GLU A 148 -22.02 7.29 -10.05
C GLU A 148 -20.95 8.30 -9.65
N GLN A 149 -21.24 9.09 -8.61
CA GLN A 149 -20.32 10.15 -8.21
C GLN A 149 -19.24 9.58 -7.27
N PRO A 150 -18.01 10.13 -7.28
CA PRO A 150 -16.99 9.74 -6.32
C PRO A 150 -17.43 10.04 -4.89
N ARG A 151 -17.46 9.03 -4.02
CA ARG A 151 -17.81 9.17 -2.60
C ARG A 151 -16.53 9.06 -1.76
N ASN A 152 -16.47 9.76 -0.63
CA ASN A 152 -15.37 9.61 0.31
C ASN A 152 -15.33 8.17 0.86
N LEU A 153 -14.16 7.77 1.32
CA LEU A 153 -13.93 6.51 2.02
C LEU A 153 -13.94 6.75 3.53
N THR A 154 -14.82 6.05 4.26
CA THR A 154 -14.79 6.04 5.73
C THR A 154 -13.63 5.19 6.26
N LYS A 155 -13.25 4.15 5.51
CA LYS A 155 -12.19 3.21 5.89
C LYS A 155 -11.61 2.52 4.66
N ILE A 156 -10.29 2.32 4.64
CA ILE A 156 -9.63 1.32 3.78
C ILE A 156 -9.10 0.21 4.69
N ARG A 157 -9.32 -1.05 4.34
CA ARG A 157 -8.72 -2.18 5.04
C ARG A 157 -7.98 -3.11 4.09
N THR A 158 -6.67 -3.22 4.28
CA THR A 158 -5.83 -4.19 3.56
C THR A 158 -5.56 -5.39 4.46
N TYR A 159 -5.64 -6.60 3.91
CA TYR A 159 -5.18 -7.84 4.53
C TYR A 159 -4.11 -8.46 3.64
N ILE A 160 -3.04 -8.99 4.24
CA ILE A 160 -1.88 -9.57 3.58
C ILE A 160 -1.65 -10.96 4.20
N TYR A 161 -1.64 -11.99 3.36
CA TYR A 161 -1.57 -13.39 3.81
C TYR A 161 -0.28 -14.09 3.37
N GLN A 162 0.39 -13.57 2.35
CA GLN A 162 1.62 -14.11 1.77
C GLN A 162 2.48 -12.96 1.24
N ASN A 163 3.81 -13.15 1.25
CA ASN A 163 4.80 -12.11 0.93
C ASN A 163 4.56 -10.80 1.72
N ASN A 164 4.26 -10.97 3.01
CA ASN A 164 3.97 -9.88 3.94
C ASN A 164 5.18 -8.94 4.11
N PHE A 165 4.92 -7.68 4.44
CA PHE A 165 6.00 -6.73 4.73
C PHE A 165 6.56 -6.97 6.12
N LEU A 166 7.85 -7.29 6.20
CA LEU A 166 8.61 -7.31 7.45
C LEU A 166 8.98 -5.88 7.83
N LEU A 167 8.62 -5.52 9.06
CA LEU A 167 8.95 -4.25 9.69
C LEU A 167 9.75 -4.60 10.95
N GLU A 168 11.07 -4.40 10.86
CA GLU A 168 12.03 -5.06 11.76
C GLU A 168 11.76 -6.58 11.75
N ASP A 169 11.56 -7.20 12.92
CA ASP A 169 11.22 -8.62 13.04
C ASP A 169 9.70 -8.92 12.95
N LYS A 170 8.84 -7.88 12.85
CA LYS A 170 7.37 -8.02 12.95
C LYS A 170 6.71 -8.08 11.57
N ILE A 171 5.84 -9.07 11.37
CA ILE A 171 5.11 -9.31 10.11
C ILE A 171 3.82 -8.47 10.07
N ILE A 172 3.70 -7.50 9.16
CA ILE A 172 2.43 -6.76 8.96
C ILE A 172 1.43 -7.68 8.24
N SER A 173 0.26 -7.89 8.86
CA SER A 173 -0.81 -8.78 8.35
C SER A 173 -2.09 -8.02 7.96
N VAL A 174 -2.43 -6.95 8.68
CA VAL A 174 -3.61 -6.11 8.40
C VAL A 174 -3.23 -4.65 8.58
N ILE A 175 -3.73 -3.80 7.69
CA ILE A 175 -3.62 -2.34 7.75
C ILE A 175 -5.03 -1.77 7.68
N VAL A 176 -5.36 -0.88 8.60
CA VAL A 176 -6.64 -0.17 8.65
C VAL A 176 -6.36 1.33 8.59
N ASP A 177 -6.87 1.99 7.57
CA ASP A 177 -6.85 3.44 7.43
C ASP A 177 -8.25 3.95 7.72
N VAL A 178 -8.45 4.61 8.86
CA VAL A 178 -9.78 5.06 9.34
C VAL A 178 -10.09 6.52 8.98
N ALA A 179 -9.24 7.18 8.18
CA ALA A 179 -9.49 8.53 7.67
C ALA A 179 -8.80 8.81 6.32
N PRO A 180 -8.92 7.91 5.32
CA PRO A 180 -8.10 7.91 4.10
C PRO A 180 -8.23 9.18 3.25
N ASN A 181 -9.31 9.94 3.43
CA ASN A 181 -9.58 11.19 2.71
C ASN A 181 -9.55 12.43 3.61
N GLY A 182 -8.93 12.33 4.79
CA GLY A 182 -8.63 13.45 5.68
C GLY A 182 -7.40 14.25 5.26
N ALA A 183 -6.65 14.75 6.24
CA ALA A 183 -5.36 15.41 5.99
C ALA A 183 -4.32 14.41 5.45
N ALA A 184 -3.34 14.86 4.67
CA ALA A 184 -2.30 14.00 4.10
C ALA A 184 -1.52 13.26 5.19
N ALA A 185 -1.00 13.99 6.20
CA ALA A 185 -0.43 13.40 7.40
C ALA A 185 -1.54 12.98 8.38
N HIS A 186 -1.87 11.69 8.39
CA HIS A 186 -2.92 11.07 9.23
C HIS A 186 -2.42 9.77 9.90
N ASP A 187 -1.16 9.74 10.31
CA ASP A 187 -0.52 8.58 10.96
C ASP A 187 -1.23 8.12 12.25
N ASP A 188 -2.00 8.99 12.90
CA ASP A 188 -2.83 8.68 14.06
C ASP A 188 -4.15 7.95 13.69
N LYS A 189 -4.39 7.75 12.39
CA LYS A 189 -5.55 7.06 11.79
C LYS A 189 -5.15 5.81 10.98
N LEU A 190 -3.85 5.50 10.93
CA LEU A 190 -3.30 4.31 10.30
C LEU A 190 -2.96 3.25 11.37
N GLU A 191 -3.73 2.17 11.40
CA GLU A 191 -3.60 1.08 12.36
C GLU A 191 -2.93 -0.13 11.71
N LEU A 192 -1.85 -0.62 12.32
CA LEU A 192 -1.10 -1.81 11.89
C LEU A 192 -1.38 -2.97 12.85
N PHE A 193 -1.64 -4.16 12.30
CA PHE A 193 -1.81 -5.40 13.05
C PHE A 193 -0.75 -6.40 12.62
N TYR A 194 0.04 -6.87 13.58
CA TYR A 194 1.14 -7.80 13.33
C TYR A 194 0.76 -9.24 13.65
N GLN A 195 1.39 -10.17 12.92
CA GLN A 195 1.22 -11.62 13.07
C GLN A 195 2.37 -12.23 13.90
N HIS A 196 2.01 -13.21 14.73
CA HIS A 196 2.89 -14.24 15.26
C HIS A 196 2.26 -15.58 14.88
N ASP A 197 3.05 -16.59 14.49
CA ASP A 197 2.63 -17.95 14.12
C ASP A 197 1.36 -18.03 13.24
N ASP A 198 1.40 -17.37 12.08
CA ASP A 198 0.37 -17.37 11.01
C ASP A 198 -1.06 -16.91 11.38
N TYR A 199 -1.40 -16.70 12.66
CA TYR A 199 -2.71 -16.24 13.09
C TYR A 199 -2.75 -14.74 13.42
N PRO A 200 -3.57 -13.93 12.72
CA PRO A 200 -3.85 -12.56 13.14
C PRO A 200 -4.78 -12.58 14.36
N VAL A 201 -4.23 -12.37 15.56
CA VAL A 201 -5.02 -12.24 16.79
C VAL A 201 -5.71 -10.88 16.81
N TRP A 202 -7.03 -10.88 16.83
CA TRP A 202 -7.84 -9.66 16.75
C TRP A 202 -8.07 -9.05 18.13
N GLY A 203 -7.56 -7.83 18.35
CA GLY A 203 -8.11 -6.89 19.34
C GLY A 203 -7.32 -6.67 20.63
N THR A 204 -6.20 -7.36 20.88
CA THR A 204 -5.30 -7.03 22.00
C THR A 204 -4.28 -5.95 21.61
N PRO A 205 -4.02 -4.95 22.48
CA PRO A 205 -2.77 -4.17 22.45
C PRO A 205 -1.57 -5.08 22.80
N GLU A 206 -0.36 -4.73 22.37
CA GLU A 206 0.86 -5.47 22.75
C GLU A 206 1.01 -5.46 24.29
N THR A 207 0.83 -6.62 24.93
CA THR A 207 1.14 -6.79 26.35
C THR A 207 2.65 -7.03 26.52
N PRO A 208 3.28 -6.68 27.66
CA PRO A 208 4.70 -6.96 27.88
C PRO A 208 5.08 -8.46 27.76
N SER A 209 4.08 -9.34 27.87
CA SER A 209 4.13 -10.79 27.72
C SER A 209 3.97 -11.31 26.28
N GLU A 210 3.39 -10.54 25.36
CA GLU A 210 2.95 -11.01 24.04
C GLU A 210 3.55 -10.15 22.90
N LYS A 211 4.87 -10.03 22.91
CA LYS A 211 5.59 -9.23 21.90
C LYS A 211 5.35 -9.74 20.48
N GLY A 212 5.09 -8.81 19.56
CA GLY A 212 4.83 -9.14 18.15
C GLY A 212 3.37 -9.42 17.80
N VAL A 213 2.49 -9.58 18.79
CA VAL A 213 1.04 -9.62 18.60
C VAL A 213 0.44 -8.24 18.87
N GLY A 214 -0.59 -7.86 18.11
CA GLY A 214 -1.50 -6.77 18.47
C GLY A 214 -1.55 -5.57 17.52
N LYS A 215 -2.29 -4.54 17.97
CA LYS A 215 -2.59 -3.30 17.25
C LYS A 215 -1.62 -2.17 17.62
N TYR A 216 -1.12 -1.46 16.61
CA TYR A 216 -0.23 -0.30 16.73
C TYR A 216 -0.79 0.84 15.88
N ILE A 217 -0.59 2.08 16.32
CA ILE A 217 -0.95 3.28 15.54
C ILE A 217 0.33 3.79 14.90
N LEU A 218 0.31 4.09 13.60
CA LEU A 218 1.50 4.43 12.83
C LEU A 218 2.24 5.63 13.43
N SER A 219 1.53 6.62 13.99
CA SER A 219 2.11 7.80 14.67
C SER A 219 3.10 7.46 15.79
N ASN A 220 2.97 6.27 16.38
CA ASN A 220 3.79 5.82 17.50
C ASN A 220 4.98 4.96 17.04
N VAL A 221 5.10 4.69 15.74
CA VAL A 221 6.20 3.95 15.12
C VAL A 221 7.38 4.90 14.84
N GLU A 222 8.60 4.41 15.06
CA GLU A 222 9.80 5.22 14.89
C GLU A 222 9.97 5.74 13.44
N ASN A 223 10.44 6.98 13.31
CA ASN A 223 10.85 7.53 12.03
C ASN A 223 12.06 8.46 12.24
N THR A 224 13.16 7.91 12.72
CA THR A 224 14.42 8.64 12.89
C THR A 224 15.34 8.46 11.69
N LYS A 225 16.44 9.21 11.64
CA LYS A 225 17.49 9.05 10.62
C LYS A 225 18.13 7.65 10.63
N THR A 226 18.26 7.07 11.83
CA THR A 226 18.83 5.74 12.05
C THR A 226 17.81 4.63 11.82
N ASN A 227 16.54 4.87 12.15
CA ASN A 227 15.45 3.91 11.99
C ASN A 227 14.22 4.57 11.34
N PRO A 228 14.22 4.77 10.01
CA PRO A 228 13.16 5.46 9.28
C PRO A 228 11.99 4.52 8.97
N ILE A 229 11.41 3.88 10.00
CA ILE A 229 10.46 2.78 9.82
C ILE A 229 9.20 3.24 9.08
N ARG A 230 8.57 4.35 9.51
CA ARG A 230 7.37 4.86 8.83
C ARG A 230 7.62 5.19 7.37
N ASN A 231 8.75 5.87 7.07
CA ASN A 231 9.11 6.17 5.68
C ASN A 231 9.34 4.90 4.85
N ASN A 232 9.96 3.87 5.42
CA ASN A 232 10.12 2.58 4.76
C ASN A 232 8.77 1.87 4.52
N PHE A 233 7.89 1.81 5.52
CA PHE A 233 6.54 1.26 5.37
C PHE A 233 5.75 1.97 4.26
N LYS A 234 5.67 3.31 4.33
CA LYS A 234 4.96 4.16 3.35
C LYS A 234 5.51 3.98 1.92
N LYS A 235 6.84 4.10 1.75
CA LYS A 235 7.53 4.08 0.44
C LYS A 235 7.70 2.70 -0.17
N GLN A 236 8.10 1.72 0.63
CA GLN A 236 8.44 0.39 0.12
C GLN A 236 7.21 -0.48 -0.07
N PHE A 237 6.20 -0.34 0.80
CA PHE A 237 4.98 -1.16 0.79
C PHE A 237 3.69 -0.37 0.51
N TYR A 238 3.26 0.51 1.42
CA TYR A 238 1.85 0.94 1.50
C TYR A 238 1.38 1.68 0.24
N PHE A 239 2.15 2.67 -0.23
CA PHE A 239 1.87 3.40 -1.48
C PHE A 239 1.76 2.46 -2.69
N LYS A 240 2.69 1.50 -2.84
CA LYS A 240 2.67 0.53 -3.95
C LYS A 240 1.49 -0.44 -3.84
N ASN A 241 1.06 -0.79 -2.63
CA ASN A 241 -0.10 -1.64 -2.42
C ASN A 241 -1.41 -0.93 -2.77
N LEU A 242 -1.58 0.32 -2.34
CA LEU A 242 -2.72 1.17 -2.73
C LEU A 242 -2.79 1.34 -4.26
N ASP A 243 -1.68 1.72 -4.90
CA ASP A 243 -1.59 1.93 -6.35
C ASP A 243 -1.83 0.63 -7.15
N TYR A 244 -1.39 -0.52 -6.64
CA TYR A 244 -1.71 -1.83 -7.21
C TYR A 244 -3.22 -2.11 -7.20
N PHE A 245 -3.90 -1.89 -6.07
CA PHE A 245 -5.33 -2.16 -5.95
C PHE A 245 -6.17 -1.16 -6.74
N ASP A 246 -5.80 0.12 -6.74
CA ASP A 246 -6.41 1.17 -7.57
C ASP A 246 -6.39 0.83 -9.07
N LYS A 247 -5.25 0.34 -9.58
CA LYS A 247 -5.12 -0.17 -10.95
C LYS A 247 -5.93 -1.45 -11.20
N LEU A 248 -6.12 -2.29 -10.18
CA LEU A 248 -6.93 -3.51 -10.30
C LEU A 248 -8.44 -3.21 -10.30
N PHE A 249 -8.92 -2.26 -9.49
CA PHE A 249 -10.30 -1.75 -9.54
C PHE A 249 -10.59 -1.06 -10.89
N THR A 250 -9.69 -0.21 -11.38
CA THR A 250 -9.79 0.42 -12.71
C THR A 250 -9.92 -0.64 -13.82
N LYS A 251 -9.04 -1.65 -13.80
CA LYS A 251 -9.05 -2.76 -14.77
C LYS A 251 -10.34 -3.60 -14.73
N LEU A 252 -10.95 -3.74 -13.55
CA LEU A 252 -12.25 -4.38 -13.37
C LEU A 252 -13.38 -3.56 -14.01
N PHE A 253 -13.37 -2.23 -13.88
CA PHE A 253 -14.31 -1.35 -14.58
C PHE A 253 -14.15 -1.47 -16.10
N ASP A 254 -12.92 -1.30 -16.62
CA ASP A 254 -12.62 -1.32 -18.06
C ASP A 254 -13.10 -2.60 -18.76
N TYR A 255 -12.86 -3.75 -18.13
CA TYR A 255 -13.27 -5.06 -18.68
C TYR A 255 -14.79 -5.15 -18.81
N ASN A 256 -15.53 -4.71 -17.79
CA ASN A 256 -16.98 -4.89 -17.74
C ASN A 256 -17.74 -3.78 -18.49
N ASP A 257 -17.21 -2.56 -18.59
CA ASP A 257 -17.71 -1.55 -19.51
C ASP A 257 -17.55 -1.99 -20.97
N ARG A 258 -16.33 -2.39 -21.38
CA ARG A 258 -16.04 -2.84 -22.75
C ARG A 258 -16.95 -3.99 -23.16
N ASP A 259 -17.12 -4.98 -22.29
CA ASP A 259 -17.93 -6.16 -22.58
C ASP A 259 -19.43 -5.79 -22.62
N SER A 260 -19.90 -4.89 -21.74
CA SER A 260 -21.25 -4.32 -21.80
C SER A 260 -21.50 -3.57 -23.11
N ASN A 261 -20.55 -2.75 -23.55
CA ASN A 261 -20.63 -1.98 -24.79
C ASN A 261 -20.60 -2.88 -26.04
N LYS A 262 -19.87 -4.00 -26.00
CA LYS A 262 -19.88 -5.04 -27.04
C LYS A 262 -21.25 -5.74 -27.13
N HIS A 263 -21.85 -6.10 -25.99
CA HIS A 263 -23.20 -6.66 -25.94
C HIS A 263 -24.26 -5.65 -26.42
N TYR A 264 -24.16 -4.38 -26.01
CA TYR A 264 -25.07 -3.32 -26.46
C TYR A 264 -25.06 -3.17 -27.99
N LYS A 265 -23.87 -3.09 -28.62
CA LYS A 265 -23.75 -3.03 -30.08
C LYS A 265 -24.43 -4.22 -30.78
N LYS A 266 -24.15 -5.45 -30.34
CA LYS A 266 -24.77 -6.66 -30.91
C LYS A 266 -26.29 -6.69 -30.73
N ASN A 267 -26.80 -6.23 -29.58
CA ASN A 267 -28.24 -6.20 -29.31
C ASN A 267 -28.96 -5.14 -30.16
N VAL A 268 -28.36 -3.96 -30.35
CA VAL A 268 -28.88 -2.91 -31.24
C VAL A 268 -28.84 -3.34 -32.71
N GLU A 269 -27.80 -4.07 -33.13
CA GLU A 269 -27.71 -4.66 -34.47
C GLU A 269 -28.80 -5.71 -34.70
N ALA A 270 -29.00 -6.63 -33.74
CA ALA A 270 -30.08 -7.61 -33.77
C ALA A 270 -31.47 -6.94 -33.86
N LEU A 271 -31.74 -5.94 -33.00
CA LEU A 271 -33.00 -5.19 -33.00
C LEU A 271 -33.24 -4.46 -34.34
N LYS A 272 -32.19 -3.86 -34.94
CA LYS A 272 -32.27 -3.25 -36.27
C LYS A 272 -32.51 -4.27 -37.37
N SER A 273 -32.04 -5.51 -37.22
CA SER A 273 -32.31 -6.59 -38.19
C SER A 273 -33.75 -7.10 -38.11
N SER A 274 -34.33 -7.21 -36.91
CA SER A 274 -35.74 -7.60 -36.71
C SER A 274 -36.76 -6.49 -37.05
N LEU A 275 -36.31 -5.24 -37.18
CA LEU A 275 -37.15 -4.09 -37.57
C LEU A 275 -36.98 -3.72 -39.07
N LYS A 276 -36.31 -4.58 -39.86
CA LYS A 276 -36.39 -4.53 -41.32
C LYS A 276 -37.59 -5.33 -41.80
N TYR A 277 -38.56 -4.64 -42.37
CA TYR A 277 -39.69 -5.16 -43.14
C TYR A 277 -39.78 -4.41 -44.48
#